data_AF-A0A1F7X2D2-F1
#
_entry.id   AF-A0A1F7X2D2-F1
#
_cell.length_a   1.000
_cell.length_b   1.000
_cell.length_c   1.000
_cell.angle_alpha   90.00
_cell.angle_beta   90.00
_cell.angle_gamma   90.00
#
_symmetry.space_group_name_H-M   'P 1'
#
loop_
_entity.id
_entity.type
_entity.pdbx_description
1 polymer ?
#
loop_
_entity_poly.entity_id
_entity_poly.type
_entity_poly.pdbx_seq_one_letter_code
_entity_poly.pdbx_strand_id
1 'polypeptide(L)'
;MTRFFVTTIDKEWDSLQKATVNIRSYMRRGKMVNAYTQQRLTRGDIGKLMTKLEKKKEGFSWRPWGKHVPRTGFMVGIKGHGEIIQSGSSRSDIYNWFKKQRAFVREKDERFYGGWISAEGKIFLDVSFNDRDQTRAMSIAKATGEEAIWDVRAKTEIGVGG
;
A
#
# COMPACT_ATOMS: atom_id res chain seq x y z
N MET A 1 -7.12 20.66 -11.70
CA MET A 1 -5.66 20.46 -11.63
C MET A 1 -5.43 18.95 -11.71
N THR A 2 -4.88 18.46 -12.80
CA THR A 2 -4.86 17.03 -13.13
C THR A 2 -3.68 16.37 -12.42
N ARG A 3 -3.98 15.45 -11.49
CA ARG A 3 -3.01 14.70 -10.69
C ARG A 3 -2.69 13.39 -11.42
N PHE A 4 -1.40 13.11 -11.62
CA PHE A 4 -0.95 11.97 -12.42
C PHE A 4 -0.79 10.74 -11.53
N PHE A 5 -1.41 9.62 -11.92
CA PHE A 5 -1.12 8.33 -11.30
C PHE A 5 -1.39 7.21 -12.29
N VAL A 6 -0.47 6.24 -12.34
CA VAL A 6 -0.64 5.02 -13.13
C VAL A 6 -0.12 3.85 -12.32
N THR A 7 -0.94 2.83 -12.05
CA THR A 7 -0.42 1.52 -11.61
C THR A 7 0.24 0.81 -12.80
N THR A 8 1.55 0.99 -13.01
CA THR A 8 2.32 0.08 -13.87
C THR A 8 2.86 -1.08 -13.05
N ILE A 9 2.30 -2.28 -13.31
CA ILE A 9 2.91 -3.55 -12.89
C ILE A 9 4.06 -3.80 -13.86
N ASP A 10 5.23 -3.21 -13.57
CA ASP A 10 6.47 -3.54 -14.26
C ASP A 10 6.97 -4.93 -13.84
N LYS A 11 7.76 -5.58 -14.70
CA LYS A 11 8.51 -6.82 -14.39
C LYS A 11 9.34 -6.72 -13.10
N GLU A 12 9.73 -5.51 -12.68
CA GLU A 12 10.42 -5.24 -11.42
C GLU A 12 9.51 -5.37 -10.18
N TRP A 13 8.18 -5.34 -10.33
CA TRP A 13 7.22 -5.58 -9.25
C TRP A 13 7.12 -7.05 -8.87
N ASP A 14 7.16 -7.94 -9.87
CA ASP A 14 7.24 -9.38 -9.65
C ASP A 14 8.53 -9.77 -8.92
N SER A 15 9.63 -9.04 -9.13
CA SER A 15 10.89 -9.30 -8.42
C SER A 15 10.81 -8.90 -6.94
N LEU A 16 10.08 -7.84 -6.60
CA LEU A 16 9.78 -7.44 -5.22
C LEU A 16 8.88 -8.46 -4.50
N GLN A 17 7.83 -8.97 -5.16
CA GLN A 17 6.98 -10.04 -4.61
C GLN A 17 7.76 -11.35 -4.40
N LYS A 18 8.60 -11.73 -5.38
CA LYS A 18 9.47 -12.91 -5.28
C LYS A 18 10.52 -12.77 -4.19
N ALA A 19 11.03 -11.56 -3.94
CA ALA A 19 11.96 -11.31 -2.84
C ALA A 19 11.25 -11.45 -1.47
N THR A 20 10.07 -10.87 -1.30
CA THR A 20 9.40 -10.73 0.02
C THR A 20 8.62 -11.96 0.50
N VAL A 21 8.41 -12.97 -0.36
CA VAL A 21 7.68 -14.19 -0.01
C VAL A 21 8.57 -15.41 -0.26
N ASN A 22 9.12 -15.99 0.81
CA ASN A 22 9.72 -17.31 0.74
C ASN A 22 8.59 -18.35 0.74
N ILE A 23 8.36 -18.98 -0.41
CA ILE A 23 7.42 -20.10 -0.53
C ILE A 23 8.21 -21.38 -0.22
N ARG A 24 7.91 -22.03 0.90
CA ARG A 24 8.33 -23.41 1.15
C ARG A 24 7.15 -24.32 0.87
N SER A 25 7.24 -25.09 -0.20
CA SER A 25 6.30 -26.18 -0.46
C SER A 25 6.76 -27.42 0.31
N TYR A 26 5.88 -28.02 1.09
CA TYR A 26 6.14 -29.28 1.80
C TYR A 26 4.90 -30.15 1.83
N MET A 27 5.09 -31.46 1.94
CA MET A 27 3.99 -32.41 2.02
C MET A 27 3.47 -32.52 3.45
N ARG A 28 2.16 -32.35 3.66
CA ARG A 28 1.49 -32.58 4.95
C ARG A 28 0.27 -33.46 4.70
N ARG A 29 0.26 -34.67 5.28
CA ARG A 29 -0.81 -35.68 5.12
C ARG A 29 -1.15 -35.98 3.65
N GLY A 30 -0.12 -36.19 2.82
CA GLY A 30 -0.31 -36.51 1.39
C GLY A 30 -0.75 -35.34 0.50
N LYS A 31 -0.89 -34.13 1.06
CA LYS A 31 -1.23 -32.91 0.29
C LYS A 31 -0.04 -31.96 0.25
N MET A 32 0.20 -31.36 -0.92
CA MET A 32 1.17 -30.28 -1.07
C MET A 32 0.65 -29.03 -0.35
N VAL A 33 1.41 -28.57 0.65
CA VAL A 33 1.11 -27.36 1.41
C VAL A 33 2.18 -26.33 1.11
N ASN A 34 1.75 -25.13 0.69
CA ASN A 34 2.64 -23.99 0.53
C ASN A 34 2.67 -23.21 1.85
N ALA A 35 3.78 -23.27 2.58
CA ALA A 35 4.06 -22.31 3.64
C ALA A 35 4.66 -21.05 3.04
N TYR A 36 3.99 -19.93 3.28
CA TYR A 36 4.49 -18.61 2.95
C TYR A 36 5.24 -18.07 4.17
N THR A 37 6.56 -18.25 4.19
CA THR A 37 7.43 -17.60 5.17
C THR A 37 7.68 -16.16 4.73
N GLN A 38 7.13 -15.20 5.49
CA GLN A 38 7.30 -13.76 5.24
C GLN A 38 8.78 -13.39 5.34
N GLN A 39 9.33 -12.81 4.28
CA GLN A 39 10.57 -12.06 4.43
C GLN A 39 10.26 -10.77 5.21
N ARG A 40 11.12 -10.45 6.16
CA ARG A 40 11.03 -9.20 6.94
C ARG A 40 11.20 -8.04 5.96
N LEU A 41 10.30 -7.06 6.01
CA LEU A 41 10.38 -5.83 5.22
C LEU A 41 11.78 -5.23 5.38
N THR A 42 12.58 -5.28 4.32
CA THR A 42 13.99 -4.87 4.37
C THR A 42 14.10 -3.38 4.06
N ARG A 43 15.23 -2.77 4.43
CA ARG A 43 15.54 -1.40 3.98
C ARG A 43 15.60 -1.30 2.45
N GLY A 44 15.99 -2.38 1.76
CA GLY A 44 16.03 -2.44 0.30
C GLY A 44 14.65 -2.38 -0.34
N ASP A 45 13.64 -3.04 0.25
CA ASP A 45 12.26 -3.01 -0.25
C ASP A 45 11.69 -1.59 -0.17
N ILE A 46 11.98 -0.87 0.92
CA ILE A 46 11.59 0.54 1.07
C ILE A 46 12.30 1.41 0.05
N GLY A 47 13.61 1.19 -0.18
CA GLY A 47 14.33 1.93 -1.22
C GLY A 47 13.67 1.83 -2.59
N LYS A 48 13.11 0.66 -2.94
CA LYS A 48 12.38 0.45 -4.19
C LYS A 48 11.01 1.13 -4.19
N LEU A 49 10.24 1.05 -3.09
CA LEU A 49 8.97 1.78 -2.95
C LEU A 49 9.19 3.30 -3.06
N MET A 50 10.24 3.80 -2.42
CA MET A 50 10.64 5.21 -2.49
C MET A 50 11.06 5.63 -3.88
N THR A 51 11.84 4.80 -4.57
CA THR A 51 12.23 5.08 -5.95
C THR A 51 11.00 5.21 -6.85
N LYS A 52 9.94 4.43 -6.62
CA LYS A 52 8.68 4.56 -7.36
C LYS A 52 7.96 5.87 -7.04
N LEU A 53 7.80 6.18 -5.76
CA LEU A 53 7.19 7.43 -5.31
C LEU A 53 7.92 8.64 -5.91
N GLU A 54 9.25 8.68 -5.81
CA GLU A 54 10.07 9.82 -6.22
C GLU A 54 10.21 9.95 -7.74
N LYS A 55 10.51 8.85 -8.45
CA LYS A 55 10.81 8.90 -9.89
C LYS A 55 9.55 8.89 -10.76
N LYS A 56 8.54 8.12 -10.36
CA LYS A 56 7.33 7.96 -11.16
C LYS A 56 6.22 8.90 -10.71
N LYS A 57 6.34 9.51 -9.53
CA LYS A 57 5.27 10.29 -8.89
C LYS A 57 3.97 9.49 -8.79
N GLU A 58 4.10 8.17 -8.64
CA GLU A 58 2.98 7.23 -8.59
C GLU A 58 2.70 6.83 -7.14
N GLY A 59 1.43 6.77 -6.76
CA GLY A 59 1.01 6.14 -5.52
C GLY A 59 1.18 4.62 -5.58
N PHE A 60 1.21 3.96 -4.42
CA PHE A 60 1.24 2.51 -4.33
C PHE A 60 0.27 1.98 -3.28
N SER A 61 -0.15 0.73 -3.46
CA SER A 61 -0.74 -0.11 -2.42
C SER A 61 0.04 -1.41 -2.37
N TRP A 62 0.51 -1.76 -1.19
CA TRP A 62 1.41 -2.89 -1.02
C TRP A 62 1.10 -3.64 0.26
N ARG A 63 1.27 -4.95 0.24
CA ARG A 63 1.28 -5.77 1.45
C ARG A 63 2.43 -6.77 1.37
N PRO A 64 3.09 -7.10 2.50
CA PRO A 64 4.23 -8.02 2.48
C PRO A 64 3.85 -9.48 2.24
N TRP A 65 2.57 -9.82 2.33
CA TRP A 65 2.10 -11.19 2.19
C TRP A 65 0.91 -11.28 1.24
N GLY A 66 0.90 -12.34 0.43
CA GLY A 66 -0.21 -12.68 -0.45
C GLY A 66 -0.15 -11.99 -1.82
N LYS A 67 -0.72 -12.67 -2.82
CA LYS A 67 -0.64 -12.27 -4.24
C LYS A 67 -1.62 -11.19 -4.67
N HIS A 68 -2.59 -10.80 -3.83
CA HIS A 68 -3.64 -9.86 -4.19
C HIS A 68 -3.32 -8.44 -3.75
N VAL A 69 -2.59 -7.72 -4.60
CA VAL A 69 -2.75 -6.27 -4.69
C VAL A 69 -4.09 -6.01 -5.38
N PRO A 70 -4.95 -5.13 -4.85
CA PRO A 70 -6.22 -4.81 -5.49
C PRO A 70 -5.99 -4.32 -6.91
N ARG A 71 -6.81 -4.79 -7.86
CA ARG A 71 -6.81 -4.30 -9.26
C ARG A 71 -7.99 -3.38 -9.56
N THR A 72 -8.95 -3.34 -8.64
CA THR A 72 -10.22 -2.61 -8.74
C THR A 72 -10.67 -2.21 -7.33
N GLY A 73 -11.71 -1.41 -7.24
CA GLY A 73 -12.24 -0.90 -5.97
C GLY A 73 -11.54 0.38 -5.53
N PHE A 74 -11.78 0.74 -4.28
CA PHE A 74 -11.44 2.02 -3.70
C PHE A 74 -10.63 1.78 -2.43
N MET A 75 -9.40 2.31 -2.36
CA MET A 75 -8.62 2.26 -1.14
C MET A 75 -9.09 3.37 -0.21
N VAL A 76 -9.36 3.02 1.03
CA VAL A 76 -9.79 3.95 2.08
C VAL A 76 -8.79 3.86 3.22
N GLY A 77 -8.25 5.02 3.62
CA GLY A 77 -7.36 5.15 4.77
C GLY A 77 -8.06 4.71 6.05
N ILE A 78 -7.31 4.06 6.94
CA ILE A 78 -7.78 3.70 8.27
C ILE A 78 -7.35 4.79 9.24
N LYS A 79 -8.33 5.42 9.88
CA LYS A 79 -8.14 6.49 10.86
C LYS A 79 -7.05 6.15 11.88
N GLY A 80 -6.12 7.08 12.09
CA GLY A 80 -5.03 6.94 13.07
C GLY A 80 -3.84 6.10 12.59
N HIS A 81 -3.89 5.57 11.38
CA HIS A 81 -2.79 4.81 10.77
C HIS A 81 -2.16 5.52 9.55
N GLY A 82 -2.55 6.77 9.31
CA GLY A 82 -1.92 7.68 8.35
C GLY A 82 -0.76 8.47 8.96
N GLU A 83 0.20 8.86 8.13
CA GLU A 83 1.26 9.80 8.48
C GLU A 83 1.65 10.63 7.25
N ILE A 84 1.82 11.94 7.45
CA ILE A 84 2.31 12.86 6.41
C ILE A 84 3.77 13.16 6.71
N ILE A 85 4.63 12.80 5.77
CA ILE A 85 6.07 12.96 5.84
C ILE A 85 6.45 14.11 4.90
N GLN A 86 7.07 15.15 5.45
CA GLN A 86 7.45 16.34 4.69
C GLN A 86 8.57 16.03 3.68
N SER A 87 8.62 16.82 2.59
CA SER A 87 9.74 16.79 1.64
C SER A 87 11.07 16.96 2.37
N GLY A 88 12.05 16.10 2.08
CA GLY A 88 13.37 16.09 2.74
C GLY A 88 13.49 15.15 3.93
N SER A 89 12.41 14.47 4.34
CA SER A 89 12.49 13.43 5.36
C SER A 89 13.37 12.27 4.92
N SER A 90 13.99 11.59 5.88
CA SER A 90 14.92 10.51 5.57
C SER A 90 14.16 9.24 5.17
N ARG A 91 14.79 8.39 4.35
CA ARG A 91 14.30 7.02 4.10
C ARG A 91 14.09 6.22 5.39
N SER A 92 14.74 6.61 6.49
CA SER A 92 14.59 5.99 7.80
C SER A 92 13.24 6.30 8.44
N ASP A 93 12.67 7.48 8.23
CA ASP A 93 11.38 7.87 8.81
C ASP A 93 10.25 7.03 8.22
N ILE A 94 10.31 6.84 6.91
CA ILE A 94 9.40 5.97 6.16
C ILE A 94 9.57 4.52 6.64
N TYR A 95 10.81 4.05 6.80
CA TYR A 95 11.08 2.72 7.38
C TYR A 95 10.50 2.54 8.78
N ASN A 96 10.64 3.56 9.63
CA ASN A 96 10.11 3.53 10.99
C ASN A 96 8.58 3.48 10.98
N TRP A 97 7.91 4.21 10.08
CA TRP A 97 6.47 4.12 9.91
C TRP A 97 6.03 2.71 9.50
N PHE A 98 6.65 2.10 8.48
CA PHE A 98 6.34 0.72 8.06
C PHE A 98 6.51 -0.29 9.21
N LYS A 99 7.57 -0.10 10.01
CA LYS A 99 7.86 -0.93 11.19
C LYS A 99 6.78 -0.76 12.27
N LYS A 100 6.34 0.47 12.55
CA LYS A 100 5.28 0.79 13.52
C LYS A 100 3.95 0.15 13.13
N GLN A 101 3.57 0.23 11.86
CA GLN A 101 2.29 -0.29 11.38
C GLN A 101 2.27 -1.81 11.18
N ARG A 102 3.44 -2.48 11.25
CA ARG A 102 3.57 -3.90 10.91
C ARG A 102 2.62 -4.84 11.65
N ALA A 103 2.46 -4.67 12.96
CA ALA A 103 1.57 -5.51 13.74
C ALA A 103 0.11 -5.33 13.30
N PHE A 104 -0.29 -4.07 13.09
CA PHE A 104 -1.64 -3.71 12.67
C PHE A 104 -1.98 -4.24 11.28
N VAL A 105 -1.11 -4.04 10.29
CA VAL A 105 -1.36 -4.57 8.95
C VAL A 105 -1.50 -6.10 9.01
N ARG A 106 -0.69 -6.79 9.83
CA ARG A 106 -0.68 -8.27 9.95
C ARG A 106 -1.92 -8.90 10.53
N GLU A 107 -2.69 -8.15 11.30
CA GLU A 107 -3.85 -8.69 11.99
C GLU A 107 -5.00 -9.05 11.02
N LYS A 108 -5.10 -8.36 9.87
CA LYS A 108 -6.15 -8.60 8.87
C LYS A 108 -5.60 -8.64 7.45
N ASP A 109 -6.01 -9.65 6.68
CA ASP A 109 -5.54 -9.88 5.31
C ASP A 109 -5.98 -8.80 4.29
N GLU A 110 -6.91 -7.94 4.68
CA GLU A 110 -7.47 -6.87 3.85
C GLU A 110 -6.78 -5.52 4.04
N ARG A 111 -5.73 -5.45 4.88
CA ARG A 111 -4.97 -4.23 5.14
C ARG A 111 -3.76 -4.11 4.21
N PHE A 112 -3.54 -2.92 3.70
CA PHE A 112 -2.47 -2.57 2.78
C PHE A 112 -1.72 -1.36 3.32
N TYR A 113 -0.42 -1.33 3.09
CA TYR A 113 0.34 -0.09 3.15
C TYR A 113 0.06 0.70 1.87
N GLY A 114 -0.48 1.90 2.02
CA GLY A 114 -0.60 2.89 0.96
C GLY A 114 0.49 3.94 1.08
N GLY A 115 0.81 4.56 -0.06
CA GLY A 115 1.57 5.79 -0.05
C GLY A 115 1.47 6.55 -1.35
N TRP A 116 1.55 7.88 -1.30
CA TRP A 116 1.56 8.76 -2.47
C TRP A 116 2.32 10.06 -2.19
N ILE A 117 2.69 10.79 -3.25
CA ILE A 117 3.33 12.10 -3.14
C ILE A 117 2.40 13.17 -3.71
N SER A 118 2.17 14.26 -2.98
CA SER A 118 1.38 15.40 -3.47
C SER A 118 2.12 16.25 -4.49
N ALA A 119 1.40 17.17 -5.15
CA ALA A 119 2.01 18.10 -6.10
C ALA A 119 3.10 18.98 -5.44
N GLU A 120 2.95 19.26 -4.14
CA GLU A 120 3.88 20.02 -3.30
C GLU A 120 5.03 19.16 -2.75
N GLY A 121 5.09 17.87 -3.10
CA GLY A 121 6.16 16.97 -2.70
C GLY A 121 6.03 16.35 -1.30
N LYS A 122 4.87 16.48 -0.64
CA LYS A 122 4.60 15.80 0.64
C LYS A 122 4.32 14.32 0.40
N ILE A 123 4.88 13.45 1.22
CA ILE A 123 4.65 12.01 1.15
C ILE A 123 3.54 11.67 2.15
N PHE A 124 2.45 11.12 1.67
CA PHE A 124 1.35 10.61 2.48
C PHE A 124 1.52 9.10 2.55
N LEU A 125 1.52 8.55 3.77
CA LEU A 125 1.54 7.10 4.02
C LEU A 125 0.29 6.73 4.80
N ASP A 126 -0.35 5.62 4.46
CA ASP A 126 -1.53 5.14 5.17
C ASP A 126 -1.54 3.62 5.32
N VAL A 127 -2.27 3.13 6.32
CA VAL A 127 -2.80 1.78 6.24
C VAL A 127 -4.21 1.89 5.70
N SER A 128 -4.49 1.24 4.59
CA SER A 128 -5.78 1.29 3.91
C SER A 128 -6.38 -0.11 3.72
N PHE A 129 -7.68 -0.17 3.49
CA PHE A 129 -8.37 -1.36 3.02
C PHE A 129 -9.03 -1.09 1.67
N ASN A 130 -9.34 -2.15 0.93
CA ASN A 130 -9.98 -2.03 -0.39
C ASN A 130 -11.48 -2.33 -0.27
N ASP A 131 -12.30 -1.34 -0.61
CA ASP A 131 -13.74 -1.48 -0.76
C ASP A 131 -14.10 -1.62 -2.24
N ARG A 132 -15.12 -2.42 -2.59
CA ARG A 132 -15.56 -2.54 -3.98
C ARG A 132 -16.64 -1.52 -4.35
N ASP A 133 -17.32 -0.97 -3.35
CA ASP A 133 -18.41 -0.03 -3.52
C ASP A 133 -17.93 1.40 -3.25
N GLN A 134 -18.06 2.28 -4.23
CA GLN A 134 -17.61 3.66 -4.13
C GLN A 134 -18.36 4.44 -3.05
N THR A 135 -19.69 4.28 -3.00
CA THR A 135 -20.56 5.00 -2.07
C THR A 135 -20.24 4.62 -0.64
N ARG A 136 -20.04 3.32 -0.39
CA ARG A 136 -19.61 2.81 0.92
C ARG A 136 -18.21 3.31 1.28
N ALA A 137 -17.26 3.25 0.34
CA ALA A 137 -15.91 3.76 0.54
C ALA A 137 -15.90 5.24 0.95
N MET A 138 -16.65 6.07 0.22
CA MET A 138 -16.80 7.50 0.48
C MET A 138 -17.44 7.76 1.85
N SER A 139 -18.48 7.00 2.21
CA SER A 139 -19.14 7.11 3.51
C SER A 139 -18.17 6.80 4.66
N ILE A 140 -17.37 5.72 4.52
CA ILE A 140 -16.36 5.37 5.51
C ILE A 140 -15.28 6.45 5.59
N ALA A 141 -14.80 6.95 4.46
CA ALA A 141 -13.80 8.01 4.39
C ALA A 141 -14.29 9.28 5.10
N LYS A 142 -15.54 9.70 4.86
CA LYS A 142 -16.16 10.84 5.55
C LYS A 142 -16.27 10.61 7.06
N ALA A 143 -16.71 9.43 7.47
CA ALA A 143 -16.83 9.08 8.90
C ALA A 143 -15.47 9.01 9.61
N THR A 144 -14.40 8.67 8.88
CA THR A 144 -13.05 8.55 9.42
C THR A 144 -12.25 9.85 9.35
N GLY A 145 -12.73 10.85 8.59
CA GLY A 145 -12.09 12.15 8.42
C GLY A 145 -11.00 12.13 7.33
N GLU A 146 -11.04 11.16 6.42
CA GLU A 146 -10.16 11.11 5.26
C GLU A 146 -10.62 12.16 4.23
N GLU A 147 -9.65 12.87 3.63
CA GLU A 147 -9.94 13.91 2.64
C GLU A 147 -10.29 13.32 1.27
N ALA A 148 -9.88 12.09 1.02
CA ALA A 148 -10.03 11.42 -0.25
C ALA A 148 -9.98 9.88 -0.14
N ILE A 149 -10.49 9.22 -1.17
CA ILE A 149 -10.27 7.79 -1.43
C ILE A 149 -9.50 7.61 -2.74
N TRP A 150 -8.90 6.43 -2.91
CA TRP A 150 -8.15 6.09 -4.12
C TRP A 150 -8.91 5.09 -5.00
N ASP A 151 -9.32 5.46 -6.21
CA ASP A 151 -9.83 4.50 -7.19
C ASP A 151 -8.66 3.74 -7.82
N VAL A 152 -8.58 2.44 -7.49
CA VAL A 152 -7.50 1.54 -7.95
C VAL A 152 -7.53 1.33 -9.45
N ARG A 153 -8.72 1.30 -10.08
CA ARG A 153 -8.88 1.03 -11.51
C ARG A 153 -8.58 2.29 -12.31
N ALA A 154 -9.25 3.38 -11.96
CA ALA A 154 -9.09 4.67 -12.65
C ALA A 154 -7.73 5.31 -12.35
N LYS A 155 -7.04 4.85 -11.29
CA LYS A 155 -5.80 5.42 -10.80
C LYS A 155 -5.99 6.91 -10.55
N THR A 156 -7.03 7.25 -9.79
CA THR A 156 -7.30 8.64 -9.44
C THR A 156 -7.77 8.75 -8.01
N GLU A 157 -7.48 9.89 -7.42
CA GLU A 157 -8.08 10.31 -6.18
C GLU A 157 -9.53 10.74 -6.43
N ILE A 158 -10.41 10.41 -5.49
CA ILE A 158 -11.77 10.92 -5.42
C ILE A 158 -11.87 11.66 -4.09
N GLY A 159 -11.95 12.99 -4.15
CA GLY A 159 -12.14 13.82 -2.96
C GLY A 159 -13.47 13.50 -2.29
N VAL A 160 -13.45 13.37 -0.96
CA VAL A 160 -14.65 12.97 -0.20
C VAL A 160 -15.70 14.08 -0.16
N GLY A 161 -15.29 15.33 -0.42
CA GLY A 161 -16.15 16.51 -0.36
C GLY A 161 -16.52 16.85 1.08
N GLY A 162 -16.26 18.10 1.48
CA GLY A 162 -16.73 18.63 2.78
C GLY A 162 -18.24 18.64 2.84
#